data_AF-A0ABD6EQX5-F1
#
_entry.id   AF-A0ABD6EQX5-F1
#
_cell.length_a   1.000
_cell.length_b   1.000
_cell.length_c   1.000
_cell.angle_alpha   90.00
_cell.angle_beta   90.00
_cell.angle_gamma   90.00
#
_symmetry.space_group_name_H-M   'P 1'
#
loop_
_entity.id
_entity.type
_entity.pdbx_description
1 polymer ?
#
loop_
_entity_poly.entity_id
_entity_poly.type
_entity_poly.pdbx_seq_one_letter_code
_entity_poly.pdbx_strand_id
1 'polypeptide(L)'
;MATTQHPTFMSTEMSSEVISPMSLTYAEVTALDIDYSQPADNGDAHRSPYESFCFYARSPTADTRDMAVRSIARTLSTLDSVTNRFEIETVFDILKNSLAKDENFQARCSLIEQIPLLYIEFHQIDYLMYEADALLSHILASSLDNTLELVC
;
A
#
# COMPACT_ATOMS: atom_id res chain seq x y z
N MET A 1 -9.84 11.53 71.83
CA MET A 1 -10.81 11.51 70.71
C MET A 1 -10.14 12.17 69.53
N ALA A 2 -9.64 11.37 68.60
CA ALA A 2 -8.85 11.82 67.45
C ALA A 2 -9.78 12.20 66.30
N THR A 3 -9.63 13.40 65.77
CA THR A 3 -10.42 13.95 64.66
C THR A 3 -9.67 13.66 63.36
N THR A 4 -10.17 12.69 62.59
CA THR A 4 -9.59 12.29 61.31
C THR A 4 -9.97 13.32 60.24
N GLN A 5 -8.99 14.05 59.70
CA GLN A 5 -9.16 14.91 58.53
C GLN A 5 -9.05 14.08 57.24
N HIS A 6 -10.07 14.17 56.38
CA HIS A 6 -10.06 13.64 55.02
C HIS A 6 -9.14 14.51 54.13
N PRO A 7 -8.21 13.93 53.34
CA PRO A 7 -7.51 14.69 52.32
C PRO A 7 -8.42 14.87 51.09
N THR A 8 -8.60 16.13 50.68
CA THR A 8 -9.18 16.53 49.40
C THR A 8 -8.28 16.03 48.27
N PHE A 9 -8.80 15.10 47.44
CA PHE A 9 -8.17 14.72 46.19
C PHE A 9 -8.21 15.91 45.22
N MET A 10 -7.05 16.46 44.87
CA MET A 10 -6.94 17.37 43.73
C MET A 10 -6.90 16.53 42.47
N SER A 11 -7.96 16.61 41.67
CA SER A 11 -7.97 16.05 40.31
C SER A 11 -7.01 16.86 39.45
N THR A 12 -5.86 16.28 39.12
CA THR A 12 -4.99 16.80 38.07
C THR A 12 -5.69 16.56 36.73
N GLU A 13 -6.21 17.61 36.10
CA GLU A 13 -6.66 17.55 34.71
C GLU A 13 -5.46 17.21 33.83
N MET A 14 -5.41 15.99 33.30
CA MET A 14 -4.53 15.64 32.21
C MET A 14 -5.01 16.39 30.97
N SER A 15 -4.34 17.50 30.64
CA SER A 15 -4.46 18.10 29.33
C SER A 15 -4.03 17.07 28.29
N SER A 16 -5.00 16.52 27.56
CA SER A 16 -4.73 15.75 26.36
C SER A 16 -4.13 16.70 25.33
N GLU A 17 -2.81 16.61 25.12
CA GLU A 17 -2.21 17.14 23.90
C GLU A 17 -2.87 16.41 22.73
N VAL A 18 -3.76 17.10 22.05
CA VAL A 18 -4.32 16.66 20.78
C VAL A 18 -3.15 16.63 19.81
N ILE A 19 -2.62 15.43 19.56
CA ILE A 19 -1.73 15.19 18.44
C ILE A 19 -2.56 15.52 17.20
N SER A 20 -2.30 16.70 16.63
CA SER A 20 -2.89 17.10 15.36
C SER A 20 -2.52 16.01 14.35
N PRO A 21 -3.50 15.36 13.69
CA PRO A 21 -3.16 14.48 12.59
C PRO A 21 -2.39 15.32 11.58
N MET A 22 -1.27 14.78 11.12
CA MET A 22 -0.42 15.38 10.11
C MET A 22 -1.27 15.47 8.83
N SER A 23 -1.94 16.61 8.62
CA SER A 23 -2.69 16.89 7.40
C SER A 23 -1.69 17.16 6.27
N LEU A 24 -1.09 16.10 5.75
CA LEU A 24 -0.50 16.13 4.42
C LEU A 24 -1.64 16.44 3.45
N THR A 25 -1.53 17.59 2.81
CA THR A 25 -2.50 17.99 1.79
C THR A 25 -2.30 17.09 0.56
N TYR A 26 -3.38 16.82 -0.18
CA TYR A 26 -3.36 15.98 -1.39
C TYR A 26 -2.25 16.35 -2.38
N ALA A 27 -1.89 17.65 -2.42
CA ALA A 27 -0.81 18.19 -3.25
C ALA A 27 0.61 17.76 -2.81
N GLU A 28 0.84 17.52 -1.52
CA GLU A 28 2.16 17.16 -0.98
C GLU A 28 2.50 15.68 -1.20
N VAL A 29 1.49 14.81 -1.29
CA VAL A 29 1.71 13.38 -1.64
C VAL A 29 1.94 13.20 -3.13
N THR A 30 1.28 14.00 -3.98
CA THR A 30 1.51 14.00 -5.43
C THR A 30 2.83 14.64 -5.85
N ALA A 31 3.53 15.32 -4.94
CA ALA A 31 4.84 15.94 -5.18
C ALA A 31 6.02 14.98 -5.01
N LEU A 32 5.76 13.69 -4.72
CA LEU A 32 6.75 12.66 -5.03
C LEU A 32 6.91 12.67 -6.56
N ASP A 33 8.05 13.19 -7.04
CA ASP A 33 8.51 13.13 -8.43
C ASP A 33 8.67 11.65 -8.86
N ILE A 34 7.57 10.92 -8.95
CA ILE A 34 7.50 9.59 -9.53
C ILE A 34 7.49 9.84 -11.03
N ASP A 35 8.69 9.79 -11.60
CA ASP A 35 8.87 9.79 -13.04
C ASP A 35 8.14 8.57 -13.63
N TYR A 36 6.95 8.81 -14.17
CA TYR A 36 6.16 7.82 -14.87
C TYR A 36 6.68 7.53 -16.28
N SER A 37 7.84 8.08 -16.66
CA SER A 37 8.45 7.82 -17.96
C SER A 37 8.82 6.34 -18.08
N GLN A 38 8.07 5.62 -18.91
CA GLN A 38 8.47 4.29 -19.35
C GLN A 38 9.87 4.38 -19.99
N PRO A 39 10.80 3.44 -19.73
CA PRO A 39 11.86 3.21 -20.70
C PRO A 39 11.16 2.84 -22.02
N ALA A 40 11.44 3.61 -23.07
CA ALA A 40 10.86 3.41 -24.39
C ALA A 40 11.29 2.05 -24.96
N ASP A 41 10.56 1.00 -24.60
CA ASP A 41 10.66 -0.29 -25.24
C ASP A 41 9.79 -0.29 -26.49
N ASN A 42 10.46 -0.12 -27.63
CA ASN A 42 9.86 0.00 -28.96
C ASN A 42 9.33 -1.35 -29.48
N GLY A 43 8.43 -2.00 -28.73
CA GLY A 43 7.92 -3.33 -29.06
C GLY A 43 6.42 -3.58 -28.83
N ASP A 44 5.70 -2.80 -28.00
CA ASP A 44 4.39 -3.26 -27.48
C ASP A 44 3.31 -2.16 -27.40
N ALA A 45 3.13 -1.39 -28.48
CA ALA A 45 2.09 -0.35 -28.59
C ALA A 45 0.63 -0.86 -28.55
N HIS A 46 0.39 -2.12 -28.16
CA HIS A 46 -0.92 -2.78 -28.24
C HIS A 46 -1.43 -3.39 -26.92
N ARG A 47 -0.65 -3.44 -25.84
CA ARG A 47 -1.12 -4.01 -24.57
C ARG A 47 -1.86 -2.98 -23.73
N SER A 48 -2.98 -3.41 -23.16
CA SER A 48 -3.68 -2.64 -22.13
C SER A 48 -2.82 -2.51 -20.87
N PRO A 49 -3.04 -1.50 -20.01
CA PRO A 49 -2.32 -1.37 -18.75
C PRO A 49 -2.37 -2.63 -17.88
N TYR A 50 -3.52 -3.30 -17.83
CA TYR A 50 -3.68 -4.59 -17.14
C TYR A 50 -2.81 -5.71 -17.72
N GLU A 51 -2.77 -5.86 -19.05
CA GLU A 51 -1.93 -6.87 -19.69
C GLU A 51 -0.44 -6.59 -19.48
N SER A 52 -0.03 -5.32 -19.57
CA SER A 52 1.34 -4.89 -19.29
C SER A 52 1.74 -5.17 -17.84
N PHE A 53 0.87 -4.82 -16.88
CA PHE A 53 1.08 -5.15 -15.47
C PHE A 53 1.27 -6.66 -15.28
N CYS A 54 0.35 -7.46 -15.81
CA CYS A 54 0.39 -8.92 -15.71
C CYS A 54 1.67 -9.53 -16.28
N PHE A 55 2.16 -8.97 -17.39
CA PHE A 55 3.38 -9.41 -18.03
C PHE A 55 4.62 -9.03 -17.21
N TYR A 56 4.74 -7.76 -16.83
CA TYR A 56 5.91 -7.24 -16.12
C TYR A 56 6.02 -7.76 -14.69
N ALA A 57 4.91 -7.95 -13.98
CA ALA A 57 4.92 -8.48 -12.61
C ALA A 57 5.45 -9.92 -12.52
N ARG A 58 5.42 -10.67 -13.63
CA ARG A 58 5.96 -12.03 -13.74
C ARG A 58 7.34 -12.08 -14.39
N SER A 59 7.95 -10.93 -14.67
CA SER A 59 9.25 -10.86 -15.32
C SER A 59 10.34 -11.49 -14.44
N PRO A 60 11.33 -12.20 -15.01
CA PRO A 60 12.49 -12.66 -14.25
C PRO A 60 13.38 -11.51 -13.74
N THR A 61 13.31 -10.35 -14.38
CA THR A 61 14.10 -9.16 -14.02
C THR A 61 13.44 -8.34 -12.93
N ALA A 62 14.19 -8.04 -11.87
CA ALA A 62 13.70 -7.25 -10.74
C ALA A 62 13.24 -5.85 -11.15
N ASP A 63 14.00 -5.16 -11.99
CA ASP A 63 13.66 -3.81 -12.47
C ASP A 63 12.31 -3.79 -13.19
N THR A 64 12.01 -4.85 -13.95
CA THR A 64 10.73 -4.96 -14.66
C THR A 64 9.57 -5.24 -13.70
N ARG A 65 9.80 -6.02 -12.65
CA ARG A 65 8.79 -6.20 -11.60
C ARG A 65 8.59 -4.92 -10.79
N ASP A 66 9.64 -4.15 -10.52
CA ASP A 66 9.54 -2.83 -9.89
C ASP A 66 8.73 -1.85 -10.74
N MET A 67 8.93 -1.84 -12.06
CA MET A 67 8.07 -1.08 -12.99
C MET A 67 6.61 -1.52 -12.90
N ALA A 68 6.33 -2.83 -12.80
CA ALA A 68 4.97 -3.33 -12.64
C ALA A 68 4.34 -2.80 -11.34
N VAL A 69 5.08 -2.85 -10.24
CA VAL A 69 4.65 -2.31 -8.94
C VAL A 69 4.32 -0.82 -9.04
N ARG A 70 5.19 0.00 -9.66
CA ARG A 70 4.95 1.44 -9.86
C ARG A 70 3.77 1.75 -10.78
N SER A 71 3.23 0.74 -11.48
CA SER A 71 2.10 0.88 -12.39
C SER A 71 0.75 0.47 -11.80
N ILE A 72 0.68 0.01 -10.54
CA ILE A 72 -0.53 -0.55 -9.94
C ILE A 72 -1.69 0.45 -9.98
N ALA A 73 -1.48 1.66 -9.49
CA ALA A 73 -2.45 2.75 -9.48
C ALA A 73 -3.07 2.96 -10.88
N ARG A 74 -2.22 3.23 -11.88
CA ARG A 74 -2.62 3.36 -13.29
C ARG A 74 -3.37 2.14 -13.81
N THR A 75 -2.94 0.94 -13.43
CA THR A 75 -3.58 -0.30 -13.88
C THR A 75 -5.01 -0.38 -13.36
N LEU A 76 -5.18 -0.21 -12.05
CA LEU A 76 -6.49 -0.24 -11.40
C LEU A 76 -7.40 0.90 -11.86
N SER A 77 -6.87 2.08 -12.18
CA SER A 77 -7.66 3.22 -12.68
C SER A 77 -8.27 2.96 -14.05
N THR A 78 -7.79 1.96 -14.80
CA THR A 78 -8.38 1.57 -16.10
C THR A 78 -9.41 0.46 -16.00
N LEU A 79 -9.61 -0.11 -14.81
CA LEU A 79 -10.53 -1.22 -14.56
C LEU A 79 -11.77 -0.70 -13.83
N ASP A 80 -12.95 -1.01 -14.35
CA ASP A 80 -14.21 -0.70 -13.68
C ASP A 80 -14.47 -1.74 -12.58
N SER A 81 -14.76 -1.27 -11.36
CA SER A 81 -14.84 -2.14 -10.18
C SER A 81 -16.02 -3.10 -10.18
N VAL A 82 -17.02 -2.87 -11.04
CA VAL A 82 -18.20 -3.73 -11.18
C VAL A 82 -17.98 -4.78 -12.26
N THR A 83 -17.45 -4.36 -13.42
CA THR A 83 -17.33 -5.21 -14.62
C THR A 83 -15.99 -5.92 -14.73
N ASN A 84 -14.91 -5.35 -14.20
CA ASN A 84 -13.56 -5.93 -14.23
C ASN A 84 -13.13 -6.54 -12.90
N ARG A 85 -14.09 -7.10 -12.15
CA ARG A 85 -13.85 -7.66 -10.81
C ARG A 85 -12.78 -8.76 -10.84
N PHE A 86 -12.80 -9.63 -11.84
CA PHE A 86 -11.84 -10.73 -11.97
C PHE A 86 -10.41 -10.23 -12.25
N GLU A 87 -10.26 -9.19 -13.09
CA GLU A 87 -8.98 -8.57 -13.37
C GLU A 87 -8.42 -7.87 -12.13
N ILE A 88 -9.27 -7.19 -11.36
CA ILE A 88 -8.88 -6.58 -10.08
C ILE A 88 -8.43 -7.65 -9.08
N GLU A 89 -9.22 -8.72 -8.90
CA GLU A 89 -8.83 -9.87 -8.06
C GLU A 89 -7.47 -10.44 -8.49
N THR A 90 -7.25 -10.59 -9.80
CA THR A 90 -5.99 -11.06 -10.37
C THR A 90 -4.82 -10.13 -10.05
N VAL A 91 -5.02 -8.80 -10.16
CA VAL A 91 -3.99 -7.82 -9.77
C VAL A 91 -3.61 -8.02 -8.31
N PHE A 92 -4.59 -8.02 -7.40
CA PHE A 92 -4.33 -8.16 -5.97
C PHE A 92 -3.74 -9.53 -5.60
N ASP A 93 -4.11 -10.60 -6.28
CA ASP A 93 -3.51 -11.91 -6.09
C ASP A 93 -2.03 -11.94 -6.49
N ILE A 94 -1.66 -11.28 -7.60
CA ILE A 94 -0.26 -11.12 -7.99
C ILE A 94 0.50 -10.30 -6.94
N LEU A 95 -0.09 -9.21 -6.43
CA LEU A 95 0.54 -8.37 -5.40
C LEU A 95 0.80 -9.18 -4.12
N LYS A 96 -0.20 -9.93 -3.63
CA LYS A 96 -0.11 -10.72 -2.40
C LYS A 96 0.85 -11.91 -2.55
N ASN A 97 0.75 -12.65 -3.65
CA ASN A 97 1.42 -13.95 -3.76
C ASN A 97 2.78 -13.91 -4.47
N SER A 98 3.04 -12.88 -5.28
CA SER A 98 4.30 -12.74 -6.00
C SER A 98 5.10 -11.57 -5.47
N LEU A 99 4.57 -10.34 -5.55
CA LEU A 99 5.37 -9.14 -5.33
C LEU A 99 5.60 -8.84 -3.84
N ALA A 100 4.67 -9.17 -2.94
CA ALA A 100 4.89 -9.05 -1.50
C ALA A 100 5.95 -10.02 -0.97
N LYS A 101 6.20 -11.11 -1.69
CA LYS A 101 7.16 -12.16 -1.36
C LYS A 101 8.38 -12.16 -2.28
N ASP A 102 8.58 -11.07 -3.03
CA ASP A 102 9.66 -10.97 -4.00
C ASP A 102 11.03 -11.10 -3.31
N GLU A 103 11.93 -11.87 -3.89
CA GLU A 103 13.31 -11.97 -3.42
C GLU A 103 14.04 -10.62 -3.50
N ASN A 104 13.64 -9.78 -4.45
CA ASN A 104 14.17 -8.45 -4.59
C ASN A 104 13.54 -7.49 -3.56
N PHE A 105 14.38 -6.98 -2.66
CA PHE A 105 13.96 -6.05 -1.63
C PHE A 105 13.41 -4.73 -2.18
N GLN A 106 13.96 -4.21 -3.28
CA GLN A 106 13.50 -2.96 -3.90
C GLN A 106 12.05 -3.07 -4.36
N ALA A 107 11.68 -4.14 -5.07
CA ALA A 107 10.32 -4.36 -5.53
C ALA A 107 9.32 -4.44 -4.36
N ARG A 108 9.71 -5.08 -3.24
CA ARG A 108 8.90 -5.12 -2.01
C ARG A 108 8.74 -3.75 -1.37
N CYS A 109 9.82 -2.96 -1.28
CA CYS A 109 9.76 -1.60 -0.77
C CYS A 109 8.85 -0.71 -1.63
N SER A 110 9.02 -0.77 -2.95
CA SER A 110 8.14 -0.05 -3.87
C SER A 110 6.68 -0.46 -3.69
N LEU A 111 6.38 -1.72 -3.40
CA LEU A 111 5.00 -2.17 -3.16
C LEU A 111 4.40 -1.51 -1.91
N ILE A 112 5.17 -1.42 -0.84
CA ILE A 112 4.76 -0.73 0.40
C ILE A 112 4.52 0.76 0.11
N GLU A 113 5.39 1.40 -0.68
CA GLU A 113 5.25 2.80 -1.09
C GLU A 113 4.00 3.05 -1.94
N GLN A 114 3.50 2.06 -2.68
CA GLN A 114 2.26 2.19 -3.44
C GLN A 114 1.00 2.13 -2.56
N ILE A 115 1.04 1.50 -1.38
CA ILE A 115 -0.16 1.31 -0.55
C ILE A 115 -0.87 2.64 -0.22
N PRO A 116 -0.18 3.69 0.27
CA PRO A 116 -0.82 4.98 0.51
C PRO A 116 -1.47 5.59 -0.74
N LEU A 117 -0.85 5.41 -1.92
CA LEU A 117 -1.40 5.91 -3.18
C LEU A 117 -2.72 5.23 -3.52
N LEU A 118 -2.86 3.93 -3.27
CA LEU A 118 -4.12 3.21 -3.47
C LEU A 118 -5.23 3.79 -2.61
N TYR A 119 -4.97 4.07 -1.32
CA TYR A 119 -5.95 4.70 -0.44
C TYR A 119 -6.36 6.08 -0.95
N ILE A 120 -5.41 6.89 -1.40
CA ILE A 120 -5.69 8.24 -1.88
C ILE A 120 -6.53 8.19 -3.16
N GLU A 121 -6.12 7.38 -4.12
CA GLU A 121 -6.74 7.33 -5.45
C GLU A 121 -8.12 6.65 -5.44
N PHE A 122 -8.30 5.63 -4.60
CA PHE A 122 -9.50 4.78 -4.63
C PHE A 122 -10.36 4.86 -3.36
N HIS A 123 -10.18 5.88 -2.50
CA HIS A 123 -10.95 6.04 -1.24
C HIS A 123 -12.49 6.01 -1.39
N GLN A 124 -13.02 6.26 -2.59
CA GLN A 124 -14.47 6.25 -2.87
C GLN A 124 -14.96 4.93 -3.46
N ILE A 125 -14.08 3.96 -3.68
CA ILE A 125 -14.40 2.66 -4.27
C ILE A 125 -14.22 1.59 -3.20
N ASP A 126 -15.29 1.31 -2.46
CA ASP A 126 -15.30 0.39 -1.30
C ASP A 126 -14.60 -0.94 -1.58
N TYR A 127 -14.82 -1.52 -2.75
CA TYR A 127 -14.21 -2.80 -3.12
C TYR A 127 -12.68 -2.72 -3.25
N LEU A 128 -12.16 -1.65 -3.85
CA LEU A 128 -10.71 -1.46 -3.97
C LEU A 128 -10.07 -1.14 -2.62
N MET A 129 -10.77 -0.43 -1.74
CA MET A 129 -10.31 -0.19 -0.37
C MET A 129 -10.23 -1.48 0.44
N TYR A 130 -11.24 -2.33 0.34
CA TYR A 130 -11.21 -3.65 0.95
C TYR A 130 -10.02 -4.50 0.48
N GLU A 131 -9.72 -4.50 -0.81
CA GLU A 131 -8.56 -5.24 -1.34
C GLU A 131 -7.22 -4.62 -0.92
N ALA A 132 -7.13 -3.29 -0.83
CA ALA A 132 -5.95 -2.59 -0.33
C ALA A 132 -5.68 -2.92 1.15
N ASP A 133 -6.71 -2.94 1.99
CA ASP A 133 -6.63 -3.37 3.40
C ASP A 133 -6.13 -4.82 3.51
N ALA A 134 -6.67 -5.71 2.68
CA ALA A 134 -6.27 -7.11 2.65
C ALA A 134 -4.81 -7.28 2.20
N LEU A 135 -4.36 -6.49 1.22
CA LEU A 135 -2.97 -6.49 0.75
C LEU A 135 -2.02 -5.98 1.84
N LEU A 136 -2.33 -4.86 2.50
CA LEU A 136 -1.53 -4.32 3.59
C LEU A 136 -1.41 -5.34 4.73
N SER A 137 -2.53 -5.94 5.13
CA SER A 137 -2.55 -6.99 6.15
C SER A 137 -1.65 -8.17 5.78
N HIS A 138 -1.68 -8.59 4.51
CA HIS A 138 -0.84 -9.67 4.00
C HIS A 138 0.66 -9.34 4.05
N ILE A 139 1.04 -8.12 3.66
CA ILE A 139 2.43 -7.66 3.69
C ILE A 139 2.95 -7.63 5.13
N LEU A 140 2.16 -7.10 6.07
CA LEU A 140 2.52 -7.03 7.49
C LEU A 140 2.68 -8.44 8.09
N ALA A 141 1.73 -9.34 7.85
CA ALA A 141 1.81 -10.72 8.32
C ALA A 141 3.05 -11.44 7.79
N SER A 142 3.30 -11.33 6.48
CA SER A 142 4.46 -11.96 5.84
C SER A 142 5.80 -11.41 6.36
N SER A 143 5.83 -10.13 6.74
CA SER A 143 7.02 -9.51 7.32
C SER A 143 7.29 -10.00 8.74
N LEU A 144 6.24 -10.20 9.54
CA LEU A 144 6.34 -10.72 10.90
C LEU A 144 6.82 -12.18 10.93
N ASP A 145 6.32 -13.03 10.04
CA ASP A 145 6.71 -14.45 9.95
C ASP A 145 8.21 -14.61 9.68
N ASN A 146 8.76 -13.83 8.73
CA ASN A 146 10.20 -13.83 8.44
C ASN A 146 11.06 -13.39 9.64
N THR A 147 10.49 -12.60 10.56
CA THR A 147 11.22 -12.13 11.75
C THR A 147 11.26 -13.19 12.85
N LEU A 148 10.21 -14.01 12.95
CA LEU A 148 10.13 -15.10 13.93
C LEU A 148 11.06 -16.28 13.59
N GLU A 149 11.31 -16.53 12.30
CA GLU A 149 12.27 -17.55 11.85
C GLU A 149 13.73 -17.17 12.15
N LEU A 150 14.05 -15.88 12.31
CA LEU A 150 15.39 -15.39 12.64
C LEU A 150 15.70 -15.39 14.15
N VAL A 151 14.68 -15.55 14.99
CA VAL A 151 14.78 -15.42 16.46
C VAL A 151 14.58 -16.77 17.18
N CYS A 152 14.09 -17.80 16.48
CA CYS A 152 13.95 -19.17 16.99
C CYS A 152 15.12 -20.07 16.54
#